data_AF-A0A1G3JGA6-F1
#
_entry.id   AF-A0A1G3JGA6-F1
#
_cell.length_a   1.000
_cell.length_b   1.000
_cell.length_c   1.000
_cell.angle_alpha   90.00
_cell.angle_beta   90.00
_cell.angle_gamma   90.00
#
_symmetry.space_group_name_H-M   'P 1'
#
loop_
_entity.id
_entity.type
_entity.pdbx_description
1 polymer ?
#
loop_
_entity_poly.entity_id
_entity_poly.type
_entity_poly.pdbx_seq_one_letter_code
_entity_poly.pdbx_strand_id
1 'polypeptide(L)'
;MSTTSPSFLQRLFGRTDPKDRLMPLYQAIVGEGRQPHWYLEGAVPDTLDGRFDMIVAILSQVMVRLQEQGATQESVWLTEVFVDDMDGQLRQEGIGDVVVGKHVGRMMSALGGRISAYRAALGGEADLREALVRNLYRGAAAPDTALDHVEGALRE
;
A
#
# COMPACT_ATOMS: atom_id res chain seq x y z
N MET A 1 39.25 -22.76 -6.84
CA MET A 1 38.21 -22.13 -7.69
C MET A 1 37.29 -23.23 -8.16
N SER A 2 36.10 -23.35 -7.56
CA SER A 2 35.09 -24.31 -8.01
C SER A 2 33.75 -23.57 -8.03
N THR A 3 33.41 -23.03 -9.20
CA THR A 3 32.09 -22.48 -9.48
C THR A 3 31.18 -23.63 -9.83
N THR A 4 30.42 -24.12 -8.86
CA THR A 4 29.36 -25.11 -9.10
C THR A 4 28.26 -24.43 -9.91
N SER A 5 28.21 -24.74 -11.21
CA SER A 5 27.12 -24.30 -12.07
C SER A 5 25.78 -24.77 -11.50
N PRO A 6 24.76 -23.89 -11.35
CA PRO A 6 23.47 -24.29 -10.83
C PRO A 6 22.82 -25.30 -11.78
N SER A 7 22.37 -26.41 -11.18
CA SER A 7 21.70 -27.54 -11.83
C SER A 7 20.50 -27.08 -12.65
N PHE A 8 20.33 -27.64 -13.85
CA PHE A 8 19.20 -27.40 -14.75
C PHE A 8 17.84 -27.59 -14.05
N LEU A 9 17.77 -28.50 -13.07
CA LEU A 9 16.58 -28.75 -12.26
C LEU A 9 16.23 -27.56 -11.35
N GLN A 10 17.22 -26.81 -10.84
CA GLN A 10 17.00 -25.59 -10.06
C GLN A 10 16.44 -24.42 -10.89
N ARG A 11 16.66 -24.44 -12.21
CA ARG A 11 16.06 -23.46 -13.14
C ARG A 11 14.65 -23.86 -13.57
N LEU A 12 14.37 -25.17 -13.61
CA LEU A 12 13.07 -25.72 -14.00
C LEU A 12 12.05 -25.71 -12.84
N PHE A 13 12.50 -25.95 -11.60
CA PHE A 13 11.71 -25.77 -10.39
C PHE A 13 11.91 -24.35 -9.83
N GLY A 14 11.71 -23.34 -10.69
CA GLY A 14 12.05 -21.94 -10.46
C GLY A 14 11.97 -21.55 -8.98
N ARG A 15 13.07 -21.01 -8.44
CA ARG A 15 13.06 -20.46 -7.08
C ARG A 15 11.97 -19.40 -7.04
N THR A 16 10.84 -19.75 -6.42
CA THR A 16 9.80 -18.81 -6.05
C THR A 16 10.47 -17.73 -5.22
N ASP A 17 10.30 -16.47 -5.61
CA ASP A 17 10.84 -15.36 -4.83
C ASP A 17 10.19 -15.43 -3.44
N PRO A 18 10.95 -15.42 -2.33
CA PRO A 18 10.35 -15.44 -0.99
C PRO A 18 9.25 -14.40 -0.77
N LYS A 19 9.27 -13.27 -1.49
CA LYS A 19 8.22 -12.25 -1.43
C LYS A 19 6.89 -12.70 -2.06
N ASP A 20 6.89 -13.67 -2.99
CA ASP A 20 5.68 -14.15 -3.66
C ASP A 20 4.66 -14.73 -2.67
N ARG A 21 5.11 -15.20 -1.50
CA ARG A 21 4.22 -15.66 -0.42
C ARG A 21 3.35 -14.55 0.17
N LEU A 22 3.71 -13.28 -0.03
CA LEU A 22 2.95 -12.10 0.39
C LEU A 22 1.89 -11.70 -0.65
N MET A 23 1.91 -12.26 -1.86
CA MET A 23 0.95 -11.92 -2.90
C MET A 23 -0.52 -12.09 -2.47
N PRO A 24 -0.92 -13.16 -1.74
CA PRO A 24 -2.29 -13.25 -1.24
C PRO A 24 -2.67 -12.14 -0.26
N LEU A 25 -1.74 -11.71 0.60
CA LEU A 25 -1.95 -10.57 1.50
C LEU A 25 -2.08 -9.27 0.72
N TYR A 26 -1.22 -9.05 -0.27
CA TYR A 26 -1.30 -7.88 -1.14
C TYR A 26 -2.62 -7.83 -1.91
N GLN A 27 -3.07 -8.96 -2.46
CA GLN A 27 -4.37 -9.06 -3.14
C GLN A 27 -5.54 -8.79 -2.18
N ALA A 28 -5.47 -9.24 -0.93
CA ALA A 28 -6.46 -8.91 0.09
C ALA A 28 -6.48 -7.40 0.38
N ILE A 29 -5.33 -6.74 0.49
CA ILE A 29 -5.21 -5.28 0.67
C ILE A 29 -5.85 -4.53 -0.51
N VAL A 30 -5.54 -4.94 -1.75
CA VAL A 30 -6.11 -4.34 -2.96
C VAL A 30 -7.63 -4.58 -3.02
N GLY A 31 -8.09 -5.77 -2.66
CA GLY A 31 -9.51 -6.11 -2.59
C GLY A 31 -10.24 -5.26 -1.57
N GLU A 32 -9.67 -5.11 -0.37
CA GLU A 32 -10.21 -4.28 0.70
C GLU A 32 -10.28 -2.81 0.29
N GLY A 33 -9.22 -2.28 -0.30
CA GLY A 33 -9.19 -0.89 -0.77
C GLY A 33 -10.18 -0.61 -1.90
N ARG A 34 -10.70 -1.64 -2.56
CA ARG A 34 -11.70 -1.52 -3.64
C ARG A 34 -13.13 -1.78 -3.16
N GLN A 35 -13.36 -2.01 -1.86
CA GLN A 35 -14.71 -2.19 -1.35
C GLN A 35 -15.56 -0.94 -1.62
N PRO A 36 -16.81 -1.10 -2.11
CA PRO A 36 -17.65 0.04 -2.51
C PRO A 36 -17.87 1.07 -1.41
N HIS A 37 -17.87 0.64 -0.14
CA HIS A 37 -18.28 1.51 0.96
C HIS A 37 -17.31 2.65 1.25
N TRP A 38 -16.05 2.52 0.84
CA TRP A 38 -15.08 3.60 0.93
C TRP A 38 -15.49 4.81 0.08
N TYR A 39 -16.16 4.55 -1.04
CA TYR A 39 -16.51 5.56 -2.04
C TYR A 39 -17.93 6.07 -1.87
N LEU A 40 -18.86 5.18 -1.47
CA LEU A 40 -20.27 5.51 -1.32
C LEU A 40 -20.54 6.22 0.01
N GLU A 41 -20.27 5.56 1.14
CA GLU A 41 -20.47 6.12 2.48
C GLU A 41 -19.27 6.95 2.92
N GLY A 42 -18.06 6.47 2.63
CA GLY A 42 -16.81 7.15 2.98
C GLY A 42 -16.45 8.35 2.10
N ALA A 43 -17.20 8.57 1.01
CA ALA A 43 -17.01 9.68 0.06
C ALA A 43 -15.56 9.87 -0.44
N VAL A 44 -14.72 8.82 -0.39
CA VAL A 44 -13.40 8.84 -1.02
C VAL A 44 -13.63 9.00 -2.53
N PRO A 45 -12.90 9.90 -3.22
CA PRO A 45 -13.10 10.11 -4.64
C PRO A 45 -12.96 8.81 -5.44
N ASP A 46 -13.99 8.37 -6.16
CA ASP A 46 -13.92 7.19 -7.03
C ASP A 46 -13.19 7.51 -8.34
N THR A 47 -11.88 7.69 -8.22
CA THR A 47 -10.94 7.96 -9.31
C THR A 47 -9.74 7.03 -9.16
N LEU A 48 -8.87 6.93 -10.19
CA LEU A 48 -7.63 6.15 -10.09
C LEU A 48 -6.78 6.57 -8.88
N ASP A 49 -6.65 7.88 -8.70
CA ASP A 49 -5.93 8.51 -7.59
C ASP A 49 -6.57 8.20 -6.22
N GLY A 50 -7.90 8.24 -6.12
CA GLY A 50 -8.59 7.94 -4.86
C GLY A 50 -8.56 6.45 -4.50
N ARG A 51 -8.67 5.56 -5.49
CA ARG A 51 -8.49 4.11 -5.30
C ARG A 51 -7.07 3.78 -4.86
N PHE A 52 -6.07 4.44 -5.45
CA PHE A 52 -4.69 4.35 -5.00
C PHE A 52 -4.55 4.82 -3.55
N ASP A 53 -5.08 6.00 -3.22
CA ASP A 53 -5.00 6.56 -1.86
C ASP A 53 -5.65 5.62 -0.83
N MET A 54 -6.73 4.92 -1.19
CA MET A 54 -7.38 3.92 -0.33
C MET A 54 -6.55 2.66 -0.13
N ILE A 55 -6.00 2.09 -1.20
CA ILE A 55 -5.11 0.92 -1.14
C ILE A 55 -3.88 1.24 -0.28
N VAL A 56 -3.26 2.41 -0.49
CA VAL A 56 -2.10 2.83 0.30
C VAL A 56 -2.47 3.05 1.77
N ALA A 57 -3.67 3.52 2.06
CA ALA A 57 -4.09 3.68 3.45
C ALA A 57 -4.20 2.34 4.18
N ILE A 58 -4.80 1.32 3.57
CA ILE A 58 -4.90 -0.03 4.14
C ILE A 58 -3.51 -0.68 4.22
N LEU A 59 -2.71 -0.57 3.15
CA LEU A 59 -1.32 -1.05 3.13
C LEU A 59 -0.52 -0.43 4.29
N SER A 60 -0.68 0.87 4.55
CA SER A 60 0.02 1.55 5.63
C SER A 60 -0.31 0.95 7.00
N GLN A 61 -1.57 0.58 7.24
CA GLN A 61 -1.96 -0.07 8.50
C GLN A 61 -1.40 -1.48 8.63
N VAL A 62 -1.46 -2.27 7.54
CA VAL A 62 -0.84 -3.60 7.52
C VAL A 62 0.66 -3.50 7.81
N MET A 63 1.34 -2.52 7.23
CA MET A 63 2.76 -2.25 7.49
C MET A 63 3.02 -1.85 8.95
N VAL A 64 2.17 -1.00 9.54
CA VAL A 64 2.25 -0.66 10.97
C VAL A 64 2.16 -1.91 11.83
N ARG A 65 1.18 -2.78 11.55
CA ARG A 65 0.91 -4.01 12.31
C ARG A 65 2.00 -5.07 12.14
N LEU A 66 2.55 -5.25 10.94
CA LEU A 66 3.70 -6.13 10.71
C LEU A 66 4.92 -5.67 11.51
N GLN A 67 5.19 -4.37 11.55
CA GLN A 67 6.31 -3.81 12.31
C GLN A 67 6.13 -4.02 13.83
N GLU A 68 4.91 -3.88 14.35
CA GLU A 68 4.60 -4.17 15.76
C GLU A 68 4.79 -5.64 16.14
N GLN A 69 4.58 -6.56 15.19
CA GLN A 69 4.80 -7.99 15.37
C GLN A 69 6.27 -8.40 15.17
N GLY A 70 7.17 -7.46 14.86
CA GLY A 70 8.57 -7.76 14.55
C GLY A 70 8.79 -8.41 13.17
N ALA A 71 7.78 -8.39 12.29
CA ALA A 71 7.80 -8.96 10.95
C ALA A 71 8.46 -8.00 9.94
N THR A 72 9.70 -7.61 10.23
CA THR A 72 10.44 -6.60 9.43
C THR A 72 10.69 -7.10 8.01
N GLN A 73 11.02 -8.38 7.83
CA GLN A 73 11.32 -8.94 6.51
C GLN A 73 10.06 -9.04 5.64
N GLU A 74 8.92 -9.43 6.22
CA GLU A 74 7.61 -9.44 5.59
C GLU A 74 7.21 -8.04 5.13
N SER A 75 7.49 -7.02 5.94
CA SER A 75 7.21 -5.62 5.60
C SER A 75 8.00 -5.18 4.36
N VAL A 76 9.28 -5.56 4.27
CA VAL A 76 10.11 -5.30 3.08
C VAL A 76 9.53 -6.02 1.87
N TRP A 77 9.24 -7.31 1.99
CA TRP A 77 8.68 -8.11 0.89
C TRP A 77 7.33 -7.59 0.40
N LEU A 78 6.44 -7.18 1.31
CA LEU A 78 5.17 -6.59 0.94
C LEU A 78 5.35 -5.26 0.21
N THR A 79 6.34 -4.46 0.62
CA THR A 79 6.69 -3.21 -0.07
C THR A 79 7.22 -3.48 -1.48
N GLU A 80 8.06 -4.50 -1.66
CA GLU A 80 8.57 -4.91 -2.98
C GLU A 80 7.44 -5.38 -3.90
N VAL A 81 6.51 -6.19 -3.39
CA VAL A 81 5.32 -6.62 -4.14
C VAL A 81 4.48 -5.42 -4.59
N PHE A 82 4.26 -4.45 -3.71
CA PHE A 82 3.56 -3.21 -4.06
C PHE A 82 4.30 -2.41 -5.15
N VAL A 83 5.61 -2.24 -5.03
CA VAL A 83 6.41 -1.51 -6.01
C VAL A 83 6.39 -2.19 -7.38
N ASP A 84 6.51 -3.52 -7.42
CA ASP A 84 6.50 -4.28 -8.68
C ASP A 84 5.15 -4.15 -9.40
N ASP A 85 4.04 -4.23 -8.66
CA ASP A 85 2.69 -4.04 -9.23
C ASP A 85 2.52 -2.61 -9.78
N MET A 86 2.91 -1.60 -9.00
CA MET A 86 2.77 -0.21 -9.44
C MET A 86 3.69 0.16 -10.62
N ASP A 87 4.95 -0.29 -10.61
CA ASP A 87 5.87 -0.09 -11.74
C ASP A 87 5.33 -0.75 -13.01
N GLY A 88 4.79 -1.97 -12.88
CA GLY A 88 4.11 -2.68 -13.97
C GLY A 88 2.92 -1.92 -14.54
N GLN A 89 2.03 -1.40 -13.69
CA GLN A 89 0.86 -0.62 -14.11
C GLN A 89 1.27 0.67 -14.83
N LEU A 90 2.20 1.44 -14.28
CA LEU A 90 2.67 2.70 -14.88
C LEU A 90 3.27 2.47 -16.28
N ARG A 91 4.05 1.40 -16.47
CA ARG A 91 4.63 1.05 -17.77
C ARG A 91 3.57 0.63 -18.78
N GLN A 92 2.55 -0.11 -18.34
CA GLN A 92 1.42 -0.51 -19.18
C GLN A 92 0.59 0.71 -19.63
N GLU A 93 0.49 1.73 -18.79
CA GLU A 93 -0.13 3.02 -19.13
C GLU A 93 0.74 3.91 -20.04
N GLY A 94 1.92 3.43 -20.45
CA GLY A 94 2.81 4.11 -21.39
C GLY A 94 3.76 5.12 -20.75
N ILE A 95 3.91 5.11 -19.42
CA ILE A 95 4.89 5.96 -18.74
C ILE A 95 6.30 5.41 -19.02
N GLY A 96 7.11 6.22 -19.69
CA GLY A 96 8.46 5.82 -20.09
C GLY A 96 9.44 5.64 -18.92
N ASP A 97 10.47 4.81 -19.17
CA ASP A 97 11.50 4.37 -18.20
C ASP A 97 12.19 5.51 -17.44
N VAL A 98 12.32 6.69 -18.07
CA VAL A 98 12.99 7.85 -17.47
C VAL A 98 12.17 8.46 -16.32
N VAL A 99 10.84 8.38 -16.39
CA VAL A 99 9.94 9.06 -15.43
C VAL A 99 9.24 8.09 -14.48
N VAL A 100 9.22 6.79 -14.78
CA VAL A 100 8.60 5.77 -13.91
C VAL A 100 9.21 5.77 -12.51
N GLY A 101 10.53 5.87 -12.39
CA GLY A 101 11.21 5.93 -11.09
C GLY A 101 10.79 7.14 -10.23
N LYS A 102 10.46 8.28 -10.85
CA LYS A 102 9.92 9.45 -10.15
C LYS A 102 8.50 9.21 -9.64
N HIS A 103 7.69 8.46 -10.37
CA HIS A 103 6.35 8.07 -9.92
C HIS A 103 6.46 7.10 -8.75
N VAL A 104 7.28 6.06 -8.87
CA VAL A 104 7.57 5.12 -7.77
C VAL A 104 8.07 5.85 -6.52
N GLY A 105 9.03 6.77 -6.66
CA GLY A 105 9.52 7.58 -5.55
C GLY A 105 8.44 8.42 -4.85
N ARG A 106 7.49 8.99 -5.61
CA ARG A 106 6.34 9.72 -5.04
C ARG A 106 5.38 8.78 -4.31
N MET A 107 5.10 7.60 -4.86
CA MET A 107 4.26 6.59 -4.21
C MET A 107 4.89 6.10 -2.90
N MET A 108 6.21 5.85 -2.90
CA MET A 108 6.94 5.45 -1.69
C MET A 108 6.95 6.56 -0.62
N SER A 109 7.07 7.82 -1.03
CA SER A 109 6.95 8.95 -0.12
C SER A 109 5.54 9.05 0.49
N ALA A 110 4.51 8.82 -0.34
CA ALA A 110 3.11 8.83 0.06
C ALA A 110 2.77 7.68 1.04
N LEU A 111 3.33 6.48 0.82
CA LEU A 111 3.22 5.33 1.71
C LEU A 111 3.94 5.59 3.04
N GLY A 112 5.20 6.00 3.02
CA GLY A 112 5.98 6.29 4.22
C GLY A 112 5.35 7.37 5.10
N GLY A 113 4.83 8.45 4.49
CA GLY A 113 4.13 9.51 5.21
C GLY A 113 2.86 9.03 5.90
N ARG A 114 2.10 8.12 5.27
CA ARG A 114 0.89 7.52 5.86
C ARG A 114 1.21 6.53 6.97
N ILE A 115 2.25 5.70 6.83
CA ILE A 115 2.72 4.82 7.91
C ILE A 115 3.03 5.62 9.17
N SER A 116 3.80 6.72 9.04
CA SER A 116 4.13 7.59 10.17
C SER A 116 2.88 8.26 10.77
N ALA A 117 2.01 8.82 9.93
CA ALA A 117 0.81 9.52 10.38
C ALA A 117 -0.20 8.60 11.07
N TYR A 118 -0.45 7.41 10.51
CA TYR A 118 -1.40 6.47 11.07
C TYR A 118 -0.85 5.80 12.33
N ARG A 119 0.45 5.52 12.40
CA ARG A 119 1.08 5.07 13.65
C ARG A 119 0.87 6.08 14.79
N ALA A 120 1.17 7.35 14.55
CA ALA A 120 1.00 8.40 15.54
C ALA A 120 -0.48 8.52 15.96
N ALA A 121 -1.40 8.50 14.99
CA ALA A 121 -2.82 8.66 15.25
C ALA A 121 -3.45 7.46 15.98
N LEU A 122 -3.09 6.23 15.60
CA LEU A 122 -3.54 5.02 16.29
C LEU A 122 -2.92 4.88 17.69
N GLY A 123 -1.72 5.42 17.90
CA GLY A 123 -1.07 5.53 19.20
C GLY A 123 -1.62 6.66 20.10
N GLY A 124 -2.55 7.49 19.60
CA GLY A 124 -3.12 8.62 20.33
C GLY A 124 -2.24 9.87 20.39
N GLU A 125 -1.15 9.92 19.61
CA GLU A 125 -0.22 11.06 19.54
C GLU A 125 -0.65 12.11 18.50
N ALA A 126 -1.59 11.76 17.62
CA ALA A 126 -2.11 12.64 16.57
C ALA A 126 -3.60 12.38 16.30
N ASP A 127 -4.25 13.30 15.57
CA ASP A 127 -5.64 13.10 15.12
C ASP A 127 -5.67 12.26 13.84
N LEU A 128 -6.38 11.12 13.89
CA LEU A 128 -6.58 10.26 12.71
C LEU A 128 -7.41 10.98 11.66
N ARG A 129 -8.40 11.77 12.06
CA ARG A 129 -9.30 12.48 11.14
C ARG A 129 -8.54 13.45 10.26
N GLU A 130 -7.63 14.24 10.85
CA GLU A 130 -6.74 15.14 10.08
C GLU A 130 -5.86 14.37 9.09
N ALA A 131 -5.31 13.23 9.52
CA ALA A 131 -4.51 12.39 8.65
C ALA A 131 -5.35 11.85 7.47
N LEU A 132 -6.61 11.43 7.70
CA LEU A 132 -7.52 10.95 6.67
C LEU A 132 -7.90 12.07 5.69
N VAL A 133 -8.26 13.27 6.18
CA VAL A 133 -8.55 14.46 5.34
C VAL A 133 -7.39 14.75 4.40
N ARG A 134 -6.16 14.79 4.92
CA ARG A 134 -4.98 15.06 4.10
C ARG A 134 -4.73 13.97 3.05
N ASN A 135 -4.93 12.70 3.41
CA ASN A 135 -4.44 11.58 2.61
C ASN A 135 -5.49 10.97 1.67
N LEU A 136 -6.78 10.99 2.01
CA LEU A 136 -7.86 10.41 1.20
C LEU A 136 -8.65 11.47 0.44
N TYR A 137 -8.73 12.67 1.01
CA TYR A 137 -9.49 13.80 0.44
C TYR A 137 -8.57 14.92 -0.04
N ARG A 138 -7.24 14.71 0.01
CA ARG A 138 -6.21 15.64 -0.48
C ARG A 138 -6.32 17.04 0.12
N GLY A 139 -6.75 17.10 1.38
CA GLY A 139 -6.95 18.34 2.13
C GLY A 139 -8.29 19.03 1.86
N ALA A 140 -9.14 18.49 0.98
CA ALA A 140 -10.51 18.97 0.83
C ALA A 140 -11.36 18.51 2.02
N ALA A 141 -12.30 19.37 2.43
CA ALA A 141 -13.27 19.01 3.45
C ALA A 141 -14.16 17.86 2.95
N ALA A 142 -14.33 16.85 3.79
CA ALA A 142 -15.27 15.75 3.57
C ALA A 142 -16.42 15.85 4.59
N PRO A 143 -17.63 15.35 4.28
CA PRO A 143 -18.73 15.32 5.24
C PRO A 143 -18.34 14.56 6.50
N ASP A 144 -18.79 15.02 7.68
CA ASP A 144 -18.42 14.40 8.95
C ASP A 144 -18.84 12.93 9.02
N THR A 145 -20.02 12.60 8.49
CA THR A 145 -20.52 11.22 8.42
C THR A 145 -19.62 10.30 7.59
N ALA A 146 -18.98 10.85 6.55
CA ALA A 146 -18.07 10.09 5.71
C ALA A 146 -16.73 9.84 6.42
N LEU A 147 -16.22 10.86 7.11
CA LEU A 147 -15.02 10.72 7.93
C LEU A 147 -15.23 9.76 9.10
N ASP A 148 -16.39 9.82 9.76
CA ASP A 148 -16.74 8.90 10.85
C ASP A 148 -16.81 7.45 10.34
N HIS A 149 -17.40 7.22 9.16
CA HIS A 149 -17.45 5.90 8.53
C HIS A 149 -16.06 5.37 8.21
N VAL A 150 -15.21 6.18 7.57
CA VAL A 150 -13.85 5.77 7.21
C VAL A 150 -13.01 5.52 8.47
N GLU A 151 -13.07 6.43 9.44
CA GLU A 151 -12.33 6.28 10.69
C GLU A 151 -12.77 5.05 11.47
N GLY A 152 -14.07 4.80 11.58
CA GLY A 152 -14.62 3.61 12.24
C GLY A 152 -14.13 2.32 11.59
N ALA A 153 -14.30 2.20 10.27
CA ALA A 153 -13.91 1.00 9.52
C ALA A 153 -12.38 0.76 9.52
N LEU A 154 -11.57 1.82 9.63
CA LEU A 154 -10.11 1.70 9.74
C LEU A 154 -9.61 1.41 11.17
N ARG A 155 -10.47 1.43 12.18
CA ARG A 155 -10.13 1.13 13.58
C ARG A 155 -10.52 -0.28 14.01
N GLU A 156 -11.40 -0.95 13.25
CA GLU A 156 -11.78 -2.36 13.45
C GLU A 156 -10.67 -3.33 12.99
#